data_AF-A0A926B3L9-F1
#
_entry.id   AF-A0A926B3L9-F1
#
_cell.length_a   1.000
_cell.length_b   1.000
_cell.length_c   1.000
_cell.angle_alpha   90.00
_cell.angle_beta   90.00
_cell.angle_gamma   90.00
#
_symmetry.space_group_name_H-M   'P 1'
#
loop_
_entity.id
_entity.type
_entity.pdbx_description
1 polymer ?
#
loop_
_entity_poly.entity_id
_entity_poly.type
_entity_poly.pdbx_seq_one_letter_code
_entity_poly.pdbx_strand_id
1 'polypeptide(L)' 'MRITVDIDNDVLTELMKITGDKNKSPAVARAVTEFVRRKQAREFGRMIREGVFDYPAPPADAADFDPANPVPPLYQD' A
#
# COMPACT_ATOMS: atom_id res chain seq x y z
N MET A 1 -1.26 -20.68 5.56
CA MET A 1 -0.44 -20.63 6.79
C MET A 1 -1.38 -20.70 7.99
N ARG A 2 -1.05 -21.49 9.02
CA ARG A 2 -1.86 -21.62 10.25
C ARG A 2 -1.02 -21.17 11.44
N ILE A 3 -1.57 -20.25 12.23
CA ILE A 3 -0.93 -19.67 13.40
C ILE A 3 -1.92 -19.64 14.56
N THR A 4 -1.41 -19.68 15.79
CA THR A 4 -2.20 -19.45 17.00
C THR A 4 -1.82 -18.09 17.55
N VAL A 5 -2.81 -17.24 17.78
CA VAL A 5 -2.65 -15.88 18.30
C VAL A 5 -3.66 -15.68 19.40
N ASP A 6 -3.21 -15.02 20.48
CA ASP A 6 -4.08 -14.62 21.57
C ASP A 6 -4.63 -13.21 21.28
N ILE A 7 -5.94 -13.06 21.38
CA ILE A 7 -6.67 -11.84 21.01
C ILE A 7 -7.83 -11.67 21.98
N ASP A 8 -7.98 -10.46 22.54
CA ASP A 8 -9.12 -10.13 23.37
C ASP A 8 -10.45 -10.36 22.64
N ASN A 9 -11.40 -11.00 23.33
CA ASN A 9 -12.71 -11.33 22.76
C ASN A 9 -13.50 -10.08 22.36
N ASP A 10 -13.32 -8.96 23.09
CA ASP A 10 -14.01 -7.70 22.81
C ASP A 10 -13.54 -7.12 21.46
N VAL A 11 -12.22 -7.08 21.25
CA VAL A 11 -11.60 -6.63 19.99
C VAL A 11 -12.02 -7.53 18.82
N LEU A 12 -12.04 -8.85 19.03
CA LEU A 12 -12.47 -9.79 17.99
C LEU A 12 -13.94 -9.60 17.62
N THR A 13 -14.80 -9.34 18.61
CA THR A 13 -16.23 -9.10 18.39
C THR A 13 -16.45 -7.80 17.62
N GLU A 14 -15.70 -6.75 17.95
CA GLU A 14 -15.71 -5.49 17.21
C GLU A 14 -15.20 -5.69 15.78
N LEU A 15 -14.12 -6.44 15.59
CA LEU A 15 -13.60 -6.75 14.27
C LEU A 15 -14.63 -7.47 13.39
N MET A 16 -15.35 -8.44 13.95
CA MET A 16 -16.43 -9.14 13.24
C MET A 16 -17.58 -8.20 12.85
N LYS A 17 -17.91 -7.21 13.69
CA LYS A 17 -18.88 -6.15 13.34
C LYS A 17 -18.39 -5.26 12.21
N ILE A 18 -17.13 -4.83 12.26
CA ILE A 18 -16.52 -3.96 11.23
C ILE A 18 -16.43 -4.68 9.88
N THR A 19 -16.00 -5.94 9.89
CA THR A 19 -15.81 -6.75 8.68
C THR A 19 -17.10 -7.36 8.13
N GLY A 20 -18.16 -7.44 8.94
CA GLY A 20 -19.42 -8.11 8.60
C GLY A 20 -19.32 -9.63 8.53
N ASP A 21 -18.21 -10.20 9.01
CA ASP A 21 -17.93 -11.63 8.93
C ASP A 21 -18.59 -12.42 10.06
N LYS A 22 -19.17 -13.57 9.70
CA LYS A 22 -19.74 -14.51 10.68
C LYS A 22 -18.69 -15.40 11.34
N ASN A 23 -17.55 -15.60 10.67
CA ASN A 23 -16.50 -16.51 11.09
C ASN A 23 -15.24 -15.73 11.51
N LYS A 24 -14.60 -16.16 12.60
CA LYS A 24 -13.40 -15.51 13.16
C LYS A 24 -12.21 -15.50 12.18
N SER A 25 -11.96 -16.62 11.51
CA SER A 25 -10.82 -16.76 10.59
C SER A 25 -10.83 -15.79 9.40
N PRO A 26 -11.92 -15.66 8.61
CA PRO A 26 -11.95 -14.69 7.52
C PRO A 26 -11.92 -13.24 8.01
N ALA A 27 -12.53 -12.94 9.17
CA ALA A 27 -12.47 -11.59 9.75
C ALA A 27 -11.03 -11.16 10.03
N VAL A 28 -10.25 -12.02 10.69
CA VAL A 28 -8.83 -11.75 10.99
C VAL A 28 -8.00 -11.67 9.71
N ALA A 29 -8.21 -12.56 8.75
CA ALA A 29 -7.47 -12.54 7.48
C ALA A 29 -7.68 -11.25 6.69
N ARG A 30 -8.93 -10.75 6.63
CA ARG A 30 -9.25 -9.45 6.02
C ARG A 30 -8.61 -8.29 6.77
N ALA A 31 -8.72 -8.29 8.09
CA ALA A 31 -8.16 -7.25 8.95
C ALA A 31 -6.65 -7.07 8.71
N VAL A 32 -5.90 -8.17 8.69
CA VAL A 32 -4.46 -8.16 8.43
C VAL A 32 -4.15 -7.64 7.03
N THR A 33 -4.89 -8.09 6.02
CA THR A 33 -4.70 -7.65 4.63
C THR A 33 -4.95 -6.14 4.49
N GLU A 34 -6.02 -5.63 5.08
CA GLU A 34 -6.32 -4.20 5.07
C GLU A 34 -5.28 -3.37 5.82
N PHE A 35 -4.81 -3.86 6.97
CA PHE A 35 -3.78 -3.19 7.75
C PHE A 35 -2.50 -3.00 6.93
N VAL A 36 -2.03 -4.06 6.27
CA VAL A 36 -0.84 -4.02 5.42
C VAL A 36 -1.05 -3.04 4.27
N ARG A 37 -2.18 -3.10 3.56
CA ARG A 37 -2.48 -2.18 2.45
C ARG A 37 -2.53 -0.73 2.89
N ARG A 38 -3.17 -0.43 4.03
CA ARG A 38 -3.24 0.94 4.58
C ARG A 38 -1.87 1.46 5.00
N LYS A 39 -1.02 0.60 5.55
CA LYS A 39 0.37 0.96 5.88
C LYS A 39 1.17 1.26 4.62
N GLN A 40 1.11 0.39 3.61
CA GLN A 40 1.78 0.60 2.32
C GLN A 40 1.31 1.89 1.64
N ALA A 41 0.00 2.18 1.64
CA ALA A 41 -0.53 3.42 1.08
C ALA A 41 -0.01 4.68 1.79
N ARG A 42 0.15 4.64 3.13
CA ARG A 42 0.72 5.76 3.89
C ARG A 42 2.21 5.97 3.58
N GLU A 43 2.98 4.89 3.51
CA GLU A 43 4.40 4.97 3.13
C GLU A 43 4.55 5.47 1.70
N PHE A 44 3.70 5.00 0.78
CA PHE A 44 3.66 5.48 -0.60
C PHE A 44 3.36 6.98 -0.70
N GLY A 45 2.37 7.46 0.06
CA GLY A 45 2.08 8.90 0.15
C GLY A 45 3.25 9.71 0.73
N ARG A 46 4.02 9.13 1.67
CA ARG A 46 5.25 9.75 2.17
C ARG A 46 6.31 9.86 1.07
N MET A 47 6.56 8.77 0.35
CA MET A 47 7.54 8.74 -0.75
C MET A 47 7.21 9.74 -1.87
N ILE A 48 5.92 9.93 -2.20
CA ILE A 48 5.48 10.98 -3.14
C ILE A 48 5.87 12.36 -2.62
N ARG A 49 5.61 12.66 -1.34
CA ARG A 49 5.91 13.99 -0.76
C ARG A 49 7.41 14.24 -0.62
N GLU A 50 8.19 13.19 -0.39
CA GLU A 50 9.65 13.25 -0.28
C GLU A 50 10.35 13.36 -1.65
N GLY A 51 9.60 13.37 -2.76
CA GLY A 51 10.18 13.50 -4.09
C GLY A 51 10.99 12.28 -4.52
N VAL A 52 10.75 11.10 -3.93
CA VAL A 52 11.45 9.85 -4.31
C VAL A 52 11.18 9.50 -5.78
N PHE A 53 10.04 9.94 -6.30
CA PHE A 53 9.64 9.78 -7.69
C PHE A 53 9.86 11.05 -8.54
N ASP A 54 10.57 12.06 -8.00
CA ASP A 54 10.92 13.24 -8.78
C ASP A 54 12.01 12.84 -9.77
N TYR A 55 11.59 12.67 -11.02
CA TYR A 55 12.49 12.34 -12.10
C TYR A 55 13.24 13.60 -12.56
N PRO A 56 14.56 13.51 -12.83
CA PRO A 56 15.28 14.62 -13.43
C PRO A 56 14.61 14.99 -14.76
N ALA A 57 14.60 16.29 -15.07
CA ALA A 57 14.09 16.76 -16.35
C ALA A 57 14.77 15.99 -17.48
N PRO A 58 14.02 15.37 -18.40
CA PRO A 58 14.62 14.68 -19.52
C PRO A 58 15.46 15.68 -20.33
N PRO A 59 16.55 15.21 -20.97
CA PRO A 59 17.38 16.05 -21.81
C PRO A 59 16.53 16.72 -22.89
N ALA A 60 16.83 17.98 -23.19
CA ALA A 60 16.05 18.84 -24.10
C ALA A 60 15.85 18.26 -25.51
N ASP A 61 16.64 17.24 -25.87
CA ASP A 61 16.68 16.62 -27.20
C ASP A 61 15.94 15.26 -27.25
N ALA A 62 15.19 14.90 -26.20
CA ALA A 62 14.38 13.68 -26.18
C ALA A 62 13.20 13.81 -27.16
N ALA A 63 13.34 13.19 -28.34
CA ALA A 63 12.40 13.28 -29.47
C ALA A 63 10.95 12.87 -29.18
N ASP A 64 10.68 12.22 -28.04
CA ASP A 64 9.36 11.70 -27.62
C ASP A 64 8.92 12.20 -26.22
N PHE A 65 9.42 13.35 -25.76
CA PHE A 65 8.99 13.92 -24.47
C PHE A 65 7.54 14.44 -24.53
N ASP A 66 6.60 13.66 -24.00
CA ASP A 66 5.24 14.14 -23.67
C ASP A 66 5.26 14.77 -22.27
N PRO A 67 5.09 16.10 -22.13
CA PRO A 67 5.06 16.76 -20.83
C PRO A 67 3.89 16.32 -19.94
N ALA A 68 2.84 15.69 -20.52
CA ALA A 68 1.74 15.11 -19.77
C ALA A 68 2.04 13.69 -19.23
N ASN A 69 3.13 13.06 -19.68
CA ASN A 69 3.51 11.70 -19.26
C ASN A 69 5.05 11.55 -19.18
N PRO A 70 5.69 12.12 -18.14
CA PRO A 70 7.13 12.02 -17.97
C PRO A 70 7.56 10.55 -17.80
N VAL A 71 8.46 10.09 -18.65
CA VAL A 71 9.00 8.72 -18.60
C VAL A 71 10.03 8.63 -17.48
N PRO A 72 9.90 7.67 -16.53
CA PRO A 72 10.93 7.43 -15.53
C PRO A 72 12.28 7.14 -16.19
N PRO A 73 13.41 7.66 -15.69
CA PRO A 73 14.71 7.19 -16.12
C PRO A 73 14.79 5.70 -15.79
N LEU A 74 15.12 4.90 -16.80
CA LEU A 74 15.42 3.49 -16.58
C LEU A 74 16.61 3.44 -15.62
N TYR A 75 16.42 2.84 -14.44
CA TYR A 75 17.51 2.60 -13.50
C TYR A 75 18.62 1.89 -14.29
N GLN A 76 19.78 2.52 -14.42
CA GLN A 76 20.97 1.84 -14.89
C GLN A 76 21.50 1.02 -13.71
N ASP A 77 21.65 -0.29 -13.93
CA ASP A 77 22.20 -1.25 -12.95
C ASP A 77 23.54 -0.80 -12.37
#